data_AF-A0A523AVK2-F1
#
_entry.id   AF-A0A523AVK2-F1
#
_cell.length_a   1.000
_cell.length_b   1.000
_cell.length_c   1.000
_cell.angle_alpha   90.00
_cell.angle_beta   90.00
_cell.angle_gamma   90.00
#
_symmetry.space_group_name_H-M   'P 1'
#
loop_
_entity.id
_entity.type
_entity.pdbx_description
1 polymer ?
#
loop_
_entity_poly.entity_id
_entity_poly.type
_entity_poly.pdbx_seq_one_letter_code
_entity_poly.pdbx_strand_id
1 'polypeptide(L)'
;MHLTKEQERMLDGEEGEIVERMFRLLVRMGDLYQADRMIPVSSCQVSGVSYKSLGEPGLEFLEDLAAKGARVRVRTTLNPAGLDLEEWRAMGFPEDFAEKQLRILKAFERLGAEPTVTCTPYLAGLVPSRGEHLAWSESSAVAFSNSVLGARTNR
;
A
#
# COMPACT_ATOMS: atom_id res chain seq x y z
N MET A 1 2.70 -8.82 21.55
CA MET A 1 3.64 -8.69 20.42
C MET A 1 5.09 -8.72 20.90
N HIS A 2 5.95 -9.53 20.29
CA HIS A 2 7.41 -9.50 20.46
C HIS A 2 8.05 -8.72 19.32
N LEU A 3 8.76 -7.65 19.66
CA LEU A 3 9.46 -6.78 18.70
C LEU A 3 10.94 -7.14 18.63
N THR A 4 11.53 -7.05 17.44
CA THR A 4 12.98 -7.09 17.27
C THR A 4 13.62 -5.77 17.70
N LYS A 5 14.94 -5.76 17.91
CA LYS A 5 15.67 -4.52 18.23
C LYS A 5 15.49 -3.42 17.19
N GLU A 6 15.36 -3.79 15.91
CA GLU A 6 15.08 -2.82 14.84
C GLU A 6 13.66 -2.25 14.96
N GLN A 7 12.68 -3.10 15.23
CA GLN A 7 11.29 -2.69 15.41
C GLN A 7 11.09 -1.81 16.66
N GLU A 8 11.83 -2.09 17.74
CA GLU A 8 11.88 -1.22 18.92
C GLU A 8 12.41 0.18 18.56
N ARG A 9 13.56 0.28 17.86
CA ARG A 9 14.10 1.56 17.39
C ARG A 9 13.12 2.34 16.50
N MET A 10 12.40 1.64 15.62
CA MET A 10 11.35 2.27 14.81
C MET A 10 10.23 2.85 15.68
N LEU A 11 9.80 2.12 16.72
CA LEU A 11 8.74 2.55 17.64
C LEU A 11 9.18 3.69 18.59
N ASP A 12 10.47 3.76 18.89
CA ASP A 12 11.10 4.79 19.72
C ASP A 12 11.45 6.07 18.93
N GLY A 13 11.21 6.07 17.61
CA GLY A 13 11.34 7.25 16.75
C GLY A 13 12.74 7.50 16.20
N GLU A 14 13.67 6.55 16.37
CA GLU A 14 15.04 6.67 15.87
C GLU A 14 15.13 6.75 14.33
N GLU A 15 14.12 6.24 13.63
CA GLU A 15 14.01 6.29 12.16
C GLU A 15 13.09 7.43 11.65
N GLY A 16 12.74 8.36 12.54
CA GLY A 16 11.92 9.53 12.23
C GLY A 16 10.44 9.36 12.53
N GLU A 17 9.77 10.50 12.71
CA GLU A 17 8.38 10.61 13.20
C GLU A 17 7.37 9.81 12.36
N ILE A 18 7.52 9.79 11.03
CA ILE A 18 6.60 9.05 10.16
C ILE A 18 6.73 7.55 10.38
N VAL A 19 7.96 7.04 10.43
CA VAL A 19 8.19 5.61 10.66
C VAL A 19 7.65 5.22 12.03
N GLU A 20 7.91 6.03 13.05
CA GLU A 20 7.37 5.85 14.40
C GLU A 20 5.84 5.74 14.40
N ARG A 21 5.17 6.72 13.80
CA ARG A 21 3.71 6.79 13.75
C ARG A 21 3.11 5.60 12.98
N MET A 22 3.67 5.26 11.82
CA MET A 22 3.18 4.14 11.01
C MET A 22 3.46 2.79 11.68
N PHE A 23 4.64 2.62 12.28
CA PHE A 23 5.02 1.39 12.96
C PHE A 23 4.18 1.17 14.22
N ARG A 24 3.88 2.24 14.97
CA ARG A 24 2.94 2.19 16.10
C ARG A 24 1.56 1.69 15.71
N LEU A 25 1.06 2.02 14.51
CA LEU A 25 -0.20 1.46 13.99
C LEU A 25 -0.07 -0.05 13.75
N LEU A 26 1.03 -0.52 13.16
CA LEU A 26 1.27 -1.95 12.95
C LEU A 26 1.34 -2.73 14.26
N VAL A 27 2.03 -2.20 15.27
CA VAL A 27 2.11 -2.81 16.61
C VAL A 27 0.71 -2.93 17.22
N ARG A 28 -0.08 -1.85 17.20
CA ARG A 28 -1.47 -1.87 17.70
C ARG A 28 -2.35 -2.89 16.98
N MET A 29 -2.22 -2.99 15.65
CA MET A 29 -2.95 -4.01 14.88
C MET A 29 -2.54 -5.42 15.31
N GLY A 30 -1.25 -5.65 15.51
CA GLY A 30 -0.76 -6.95 15.96
C GLY A 30 -1.20 -7.30 17.38
N ASP A 31 -1.22 -6.35 18.30
CA ASP A 31 -1.78 -6.55 19.65
C ASP A 31 -3.29 -6.86 19.60
N LEU A 32 -4.04 -6.17 18.74
CA LEU A 32 -5.46 -6.44 18.52
C LEU A 32 -5.71 -7.87 18.02
N TYR A 33 -4.85 -8.36 17.11
CA TYR A 33 -4.90 -9.73 16.62
C TYR A 33 -4.27 -10.75 17.58
N GLN A 34 -3.79 -10.33 18.75
CA GLN A 34 -3.04 -11.17 19.69
C GLN A 34 -1.86 -11.89 19.03
N ALA A 35 -1.22 -11.23 18.06
CA ALA A 35 -0.08 -11.80 17.34
C ALA A 35 1.19 -11.81 18.19
N ASP A 36 1.90 -12.93 18.12
CA ASP A 36 3.18 -13.10 18.81
C ASP A 36 4.28 -12.26 18.18
N ARG A 37 4.32 -12.14 16.85
CA ARG A 37 5.35 -11.40 16.10
C ARG A 37 4.85 -10.95 14.73
N MET A 38 5.51 -9.95 14.14
CA MET A 38 5.31 -9.58 12.73
C MET A 38 6.07 -10.52 11.79
N ILE A 39 5.55 -10.73 10.59
CA ILE A 39 6.21 -11.49 9.52
C ILE A 39 6.70 -10.52 8.45
N PRO A 40 7.98 -10.57 8.04
CA PRO A 40 8.47 -9.74 6.95
C PRO A 40 7.79 -10.12 5.64
N VAL A 41 7.48 -9.12 4.81
CA VAL A 41 6.87 -9.31 3.49
C VAL A 41 7.83 -8.85 2.39
N SER A 42 7.79 -9.48 1.22
CA SER A 42 8.62 -9.10 0.06
C SER A 42 7.98 -8.01 -0.80
N SER A 43 6.65 -7.90 -0.80
CA SER A 43 5.93 -6.86 -1.53
C SER A 43 4.55 -6.54 -0.93
N CYS A 44 4.05 -5.35 -1.27
CA CYS A 44 2.73 -4.85 -0.87
C CYS A 44 1.89 -4.46 -2.09
N GLN A 45 0.57 -4.62 -1.99
CA GLN A 45 -0.37 -4.04 -2.93
C GLN A 45 -1.37 -3.17 -2.16
N VAL A 46 -1.32 -1.85 -2.39
CA VAL A 46 -2.17 -0.88 -1.69
C VAL A 46 -3.58 -0.91 -2.28
N SER A 47 -4.60 -1.06 -1.44
CA SER A 47 -6.02 -0.88 -1.78
C SER A 47 -6.49 0.54 -1.48
N GLY A 48 -7.67 0.90 -2.00
CA GLY A 48 -8.30 2.18 -1.68
C GLY A 48 -7.59 3.37 -2.31
N VAL A 49 -7.05 3.19 -3.53
CA VAL A 49 -6.32 4.22 -4.28
C VAL A 49 -7.26 5.26 -4.89
N SER A 50 -8.57 5.00 -4.91
CA SER A 50 -9.56 5.90 -5.47
C SER A 50 -9.77 7.15 -4.61
N TYR A 51 -9.87 8.32 -5.23
CA TYR A 51 -10.31 9.54 -4.54
C TYR A 51 -11.69 9.37 -3.90
N LYS A 52 -12.56 8.54 -4.48
CA LYS A 52 -13.88 8.23 -3.90
C LYS A 52 -13.77 7.52 -2.54
N SER A 53 -12.75 6.69 -2.33
CA SER A 53 -12.51 6.00 -1.06
C SER A 53 -11.69 6.81 -0.07
N LEU A 54 -10.72 7.59 -0.55
CA LEU A 54 -9.82 8.37 0.31
C LEU A 54 -10.44 9.70 0.76
N GLY A 55 -11.19 10.35 -0.14
CA GLY A 55 -11.62 11.73 0.02
C GLY A 55 -10.44 12.70 0.17
N GLU A 56 -10.77 13.96 0.47
CA GLU A 56 -9.77 15.00 0.73
C GLU A 56 -8.81 14.65 1.88
N PRO A 57 -9.27 14.12 3.04
CA PRO A 57 -8.35 13.81 4.15
C PRO A 57 -7.32 12.74 3.79
N GLY A 58 -7.69 11.76 2.98
CA GLY A 58 -6.75 10.73 2.52
C GLY A 58 -5.74 11.28 1.51
N LEU A 59 -6.15 12.18 0.63
CA LEU A 59 -5.24 12.88 -0.29
C LEU A 59 -4.23 13.76 0.48
N GLU A 60 -4.72 14.61 1.39
CA GLU A 60 -3.86 15.48 2.22
C GLU A 60 -2.88 14.67 3.06
N PHE A 61 -3.33 13.54 3.63
CA PHE A 61 -2.47 12.64 4.38
C PHE A 61 -1.34 12.07 3.50
N LEU A 62 -1.64 11.59 2.30
CA LEU A 62 -0.62 11.06 1.39
C LEU A 62 0.38 12.14 0.94
N GLU A 63 -0.11 13.35 0.65
CA GLU A 63 0.74 14.48 0.28
C GLU A 63 1.65 14.93 1.43
N ASP A 64 1.16 14.95 2.68
CA ASP A 64 1.96 15.25 3.88
C ASP A 64 3.10 14.23 4.07
N LEU A 65 2.78 12.93 3.97
CA LEU A 65 3.79 11.88 4.06
C LEU A 65 4.87 12.03 2.98
N ALA A 66 4.44 12.29 1.73
CA ALA A 66 5.34 12.49 0.61
C ALA A 66 6.20 13.76 0.74
N ALA A 67 5.62 14.84 1.29
CA ALA A 67 6.31 16.11 1.54
C ALA A 67 7.39 15.98 2.62
N LYS A 68 7.13 15.18 3.65
CA LYS A 68 8.09 14.86 4.72
C LYS A 68 9.14 13.81 4.32
N GLY A 69 9.17 13.40 3.05
CA GLY A 69 10.20 12.53 2.52
C GLY A 69 10.04 11.04 2.86
N ALA A 70 8.86 10.62 3.32
CA ALA A 70 8.61 9.20 3.58
C ALA A 70 8.77 8.35 2.30
N ARG A 71 9.13 7.09 2.50
CA ARG A 71 9.29 6.10 1.44
C ARG A 71 8.77 4.73 1.88
N VAL A 72 8.21 3.99 0.94
CA VAL A 72 7.92 2.56 1.11
C VAL A 72 9.22 1.78 1.33
N ARG A 73 9.17 0.71 2.13
CA ARG A 73 10.34 -0.12 2.48
C ARG A 73 10.48 -1.38 1.63
N VAL A 74 9.40 -1.79 0.97
CA VAL A 74 9.34 -2.96 0.09
C VAL A 74 8.66 -2.56 -1.21
N ARG A 75 8.87 -3.34 -2.27
CA ARG A 75 8.22 -3.10 -3.56
C ARG A 75 6.71 -3.02 -3.37
N THR A 76 6.13 -1.90 -3.76
CA THR A 76 4.73 -1.58 -3.47
C THR A 76 4.02 -1.16 -4.73
N THR A 77 2.94 -1.86 -5.09
CA THR A 77 2.12 -1.59 -6.27
C THR A 77 0.74 -1.08 -5.87
N LEU A 78 0.02 -0.46 -6.81
CA LEU A 78 -1.30 0.12 -6.56
C LEU A 78 -2.42 -0.67 -7.21
N ASN A 79 -3.52 -0.84 -6.47
CA ASN A 79 -4.82 -1.21 -7.04
C ASN A 79 -5.33 -0.15 -8.03
N PRO A 80 -6.40 -0.46 -8.79
CA PRO A 80 -6.95 0.47 -9.76
C PRO A 80 -7.29 1.83 -9.17
N ALA A 81 -7.06 2.87 -9.98
CA ALA A 81 -7.49 4.22 -9.67
C ALA A 81 -9.02 4.33 -9.74
N GLY A 82 -9.56 5.45 -9.25
CA GLY A 82 -11.00 5.74 -9.27
C GLY A 82 -11.60 6.07 -10.63
N LEU A 83 -10.79 6.07 -11.69
CA LEU A 83 -11.13 6.44 -13.07
C LEU A 83 -10.14 5.82 -14.04
N ASP A 84 -10.48 5.83 -15.32
CA ASP A 84 -9.56 5.51 -16.42
C ASP A 84 -8.58 6.67 -16.67
N LEU A 85 -7.27 6.43 -16.63
CA LEU A 85 -6.28 7.51 -16.67
C LEU A 85 -6.20 8.24 -18.03
N GLU A 86 -6.67 7.60 -19.11
CA GLU A 86 -6.60 8.11 -20.47
C GLU A 86 -7.95 8.69 -20.90
N GLU A 87 -9.03 7.93 -20.69
CA GLU A 87 -10.35 8.19 -21.29
C GLU A 87 -11.39 8.75 -20.31
N TRP A 88 -11.00 9.14 -19.08
CA TRP A 88 -11.95 9.61 -18.07
C TRP A 88 -12.86 10.77 -18.55
N ARG A 89 -12.36 11.64 -19.43
CA ARG A 89 -13.16 12.73 -20.02
C ARG A 89 -14.27 12.19 -20.90
N ALA A 90 -13.96 11.24 -21.77
CA ALA A 90 -14.94 10.59 -22.64
C ALA A 90 -15.97 9.78 -21.83
N MET A 91 -15.55 9.24 -20.69
CA MET A 91 -16.42 8.56 -19.73
C MET A 91 -17.25 9.51 -18.86
N GLY A 92 -17.07 10.83 -18.98
CA GLY A 92 -17.85 11.84 -18.28
C GLY A 92 -17.48 12.04 -16.80
N PHE A 93 -16.25 11.73 -16.40
CA PHE A 93 -15.78 12.06 -15.04
C PHE A 93 -15.56 13.58 -14.90
N PRO A 94 -15.97 14.18 -13.76
CA PRO A 94 -15.68 15.58 -13.45
C PRO A 94 -14.18 15.87 -13.39
N GLU A 95 -13.77 17.04 -13.88
CA GLU A 95 -12.38 17.48 -13.89
C GLU A 95 -11.77 17.54 -12.49
N ASP A 96 -12.53 18.03 -11.50
CA ASP A 96 -12.08 18.14 -10.12
C ASP A 96 -11.82 16.76 -9.48
N PHE A 97 -12.65 15.77 -9.80
CA PHE A 97 -12.42 14.39 -9.37
C PHE A 97 -11.14 13.83 -10.01
N ALA A 98 -10.95 14.07 -11.31
CA ALA A 98 -9.79 13.57 -12.03
C ALA A 98 -8.48 14.19 -11.55
N GLU A 99 -8.46 15.51 -11.34
CA GLU A 99 -7.30 16.21 -10.78
C GLU A 99 -6.89 15.65 -9.42
N LYS A 100 -7.84 15.43 -8.52
CA LYS A 100 -7.58 14.86 -7.19
C LYS A 100 -7.11 13.41 -7.25
N GLN A 101 -7.66 12.61 -8.16
CA GLN A 101 -7.18 11.26 -8.38
C GLN A 101 -5.73 11.22 -8.88
N LEU A 102 -5.36 12.12 -9.80
CA LEU A 102 -3.99 12.21 -10.31
C LEU A 102 -3.01 12.69 -9.22
N ARG A 103 -3.45 13.60 -8.33
CA ARG A 103 -2.66 14.00 -7.15
C ARG A 103 -2.40 12.82 -6.22
N ILE A 104 -3.38 11.95 -5.98
CA ILE A 104 -3.18 10.72 -5.20
C ILE A 104 -2.10 9.84 -5.81
N LEU A 105 -2.16 9.58 -7.13
CA LEU A 105 -1.16 8.75 -7.81
C LEU A 105 0.24 9.36 -7.70
N LYS A 106 0.36 10.67 -7.91
CA LYS A 106 1.63 11.39 -7.77
C LYS A 106 2.17 11.36 -6.35
N ALA A 107 1.31 11.41 -5.33
CA ALA A 107 1.72 11.26 -3.94
C ALA A 107 2.28 9.85 -3.67
N PHE A 108 1.62 8.81 -4.18
CA PHE A 108 2.14 7.43 -4.09
C PHE A 108 3.47 7.24 -4.82
N GLU A 109 3.63 7.78 -6.03
CA GLU A 109 4.90 7.77 -6.76
C GLU A 109 6.02 8.44 -5.96
N ARG A 110 5.73 9.59 -5.34
CA ARG A 110 6.69 10.29 -4.46
C ARG A 110 7.06 9.47 -3.23
N LEU A 111 6.14 8.65 -2.72
CA LEU A 111 6.41 7.68 -1.65
C LEU A 111 7.21 6.46 -2.15
N GLY A 112 7.45 6.33 -3.46
CA GLY A 112 8.20 5.22 -4.05
C GLY A 112 7.35 4.00 -4.41
N ALA A 113 6.03 4.14 -4.45
CA ALA A 113 5.14 3.10 -4.97
C ALA A 113 5.07 3.13 -6.51
N GLU A 114 4.88 1.96 -7.12
CA GLU A 114 4.68 1.78 -8.55
C GLU A 114 3.18 1.90 -8.87
N PRO A 115 2.73 2.90 -9.66
CA PRO A 115 1.33 3.11 -9.99
C PRO A 115 0.87 2.15 -11.10
N THR A 116 0.96 0.85 -10.85
CA THR A 116 0.50 -0.20 -11.77
C THR A 116 -1.01 -0.14 -12.05
N VAL A 117 -1.76 0.51 -11.15
CA VAL A 117 -3.21 0.76 -11.24
C VAL A 117 -4.03 -0.44 -11.70
N THR A 118 -3.75 -1.61 -11.14
CA THR A 118 -4.39 -2.88 -11.53
C THR A 118 -4.70 -3.77 -10.34
N CYS A 119 -5.82 -4.48 -10.44
CA CYS A 119 -6.19 -5.55 -9.51
C CYS A 119 -5.38 -6.84 -9.78
N THR A 120 -4.72 -6.95 -10.93
CA THR A 120 -3.95 -8.13 -11.36
C THR A 120 -2.44 -7.84 -11.41
N PRO A 121 -1.77 -7.56 -10.29
CA PRO A 121 -0.36 -7.15 -10.28
C PRO A 121 0.58 -8.23 -10.84
N TYR A 122 0.17 -9.49 -10.76
CA TYR A 122 0.86 -10.65 -11.36
C TYR A 122 0.88 -10.62 -12.89
N LEU A 123 -0.09 -9.97 -13.55
CA LEU A 123 -0.05 -9.72 -15.00
C LEU A 123 0.80 -8.49 -15.35
N ALA A 124 1.05 -7.62 -14.36
CA ALA A 124 1.90 -6.43 -14.49
C ALA A 124 3.35 -6.68 -14.02
N GLY A 125 3.78 -7.94 -13.92
CA GLY A 125 5.16 -8.32 -13.63
C GLY A 125 5.54 -8.42 -12.14
N LEU A 126 4.58 -8.30 -11.21
CA LEU A 126 4.79 -8.62 -9.81
C LEU A 126 4.40 -10.09 -9.54
N VAL A 127 5.32 -11.01 -9.84
CA VAL A 127 5.12 -12.45 -9.66
C VAL A 127 5.98 -12.96 -8.49
N PRO A 128 5.41 -13.20 -7.30
CA PRO A 128 6.14 -13.68 -6.13
C PRO A 128 6.58 -15.15 -6.28
N SER A 129 7.68 -15.51 -5.63
CA SER A 129 8.13 -16.91 -5.55
C SER A 129 7.30 -17.71 -4.56
N ARG A 130 7.28 -19.03 -4.74
CA ARG A 130 6.67 -19.96 -3.78
C ARG A 130 7.27 -19.78 -2.39
N GLY A 131 6.41 -19.66 -1.38
CA GLY A 131 6.80 -19.48 0.01
C GLY A 131 7.07 -18.03 0.43
N GLU A 132 7.12 -17.08 -0.50
CA GLU A 132 7.26 -15.66 -0.13
C GLU A 132 6.03 -15.15 0.61
N HIS A 133 6.27 -14.28 1.60
CA HIS A 133 5.20 -13.60 2.32
C HIS A 133 4.90 -12.24 1.69
N LEU A 134 3.62 -11.91 1.52
CA LEU A 134 3.16 -10.69 0.87
C LEU A 134 2.11 -9.98 1.73
N ALA A 135 1.90 -8.70 1.47
CA ALA A 135 0.77 -7.93 1.99
C ALA A 135 -0.06 -7.37 0.82
N TRP A 136 -0.80 -8.26 0.16
CA TRP A 136 -1.68 -7.90 -0.96
C TRP A 136 -3.14 -7.77 -0.50
N SER A 137 -3.90 -6.93 -1.18
CA SER A 137 -5.25 -6.53 -0.74
C SER A 137 -6.37 -6.93 -1.70
N GLU A 138 -6.07 -7.17 -2.98
CA GLU A 138 -7.08 -7.58 -3.96
C GLU A 138 -7.46 -9.05 -3.80
N SER A 139 -8.77 -9.33 -3.75
CA SER A 139 -9.29 -10.68 -3.43
C SER A 139 -8.86 -11.73 -4.46
N SER A 140 -8.90 -11.37 -5.74
CA SER A 140 -8.46 -12.28 -6.81
C SER A 140 -6.94 -12.52 -6.79
N ALA A 141 -6.16 -11.46 -6.53
CA ALA A 141 -4.70 -11.55 -6.45
C ALA A 141 -4.24 -12.38 -5.25
N VAL A 142 -4.92 -12.22 -4.10
CA VAL A 142 -4.69 -13.03 -2.91
C VAL A 142 -4.94 -14.51 -3.18
N ALA A 143 -6.11 -14.86 -3.73
CA ALA A 143 -6.46 -16.24 -4.04
C ALA A 143 -5.48 -16.89 -5.02
N PHE A 144 -5.09 -16.15 -6.07
CA PHE A 144 -4.11 -16.60 -7.06
C PHE A 144 -2.72 -16.80 -6.44
N SER A 145 -2.22 -15.83 -5.67
CA SER A 145 -0.91 -15.92 -5.02
C SER A 145 -0.82 -17.09 -4.05
N ASN A 146 -1.85 -17.30 -3.22
CA ASN A 146 -1.88 -18.40 -2.25
C ASN A 146 -2.04 -19.78 -2.92
N SER A 147 -2.92 -19.88 -3.93
CA SER A 147 -3.31 -21.19 -4.49
C SER A 147 -2.45 -21.63 -5.68
N VAL A 148 -2.06 -20.70 -6.54
CA VAL A 148 -1.37 -21.00 -7.82
C VAL A 148 0.13 -20.79 -7.67
N LEU A 149 0.55 -19.62 -7.20
CA LEU A 149 1.97 -19.29 -7.05
C LEU A 149 2.59 -19.94 -5.80
N GLY A 150 1.76 -20.26 -4.81
CA GLY A 150 2.20 -20.84 -3.53
C GLY A 150 2.94 -19.83 -2.63
N ALA A 151 2.74 -18.53 -2.86
CA ALA A 151 3.12 -17.48 -1.93
C ALA A 151 2.15 -17.45 -0.72
N ARG A 152 2.37 -16.57 0.24
CA ARG A 152 1.61 -16.45 1.48
C ARG A 152 1.21 -14.99 1.72
N THR A 153 -0.06 -14.69 1.55
CA THR A 153 -0.63 -13.38 1.90
C THR A 153 -1.89 -13.56 2.72
N ASN A 154 -2.31 -12.50 3.41
CA ASN A 154 -3.49 -12.52 4.26
C ASN A 154 -4.74 -12.94 3.46
N ARG A 155 -5.49 -13.90 4.01
CA ARG A 155 -6.66 -14.64 3.46
C ARG A 155 -6.31 -15.87 2.61
#